data_AF-A0A8H4FNR2-F1
#
_entry.id   AF-A0A8H4FNR2-F1
#
_cell.length_a   1.000
_cell.length_b   1.000
_cell.length_c   1.000
_cell.angle_alpha   90.00
_cell.angle_beta   90.00
_cell.angle_gamma   90.00
#
_symmetry.space_group_name_H-M   'P 1'
#
loop_
_entity.id
_entity.type
_entity.pdbx_description
1 polymer ?
#
loop_
_entity_poly.entity_id
_entity_poly.type
_entity_poly.pdbx_seq_one_letter_code
_entity_poly.pdbx_strand_id
1 'polypeptide(L)'
;MMECSDVFKDAIRITRCLGFRYLWPDSICINQDNPVEKALAISRMVRIYQCSQLNLSATSDSSLIFQRDPKSVVSILRKKRHPDSRTSKDY
;
A
#
# COMPACT_ATOMS: atom_id res chain seq x y z
N MET A 1 3.69 10.84 24.06
CA MET A 1 2.29 10.95 23.60
C MET A 1 2.36 10.83 22.08
N MET A 2 1.87 9.72 21.53
CA MET A 2 1.95 9.40 20.11
C MET A 2 1.09 10.42 19.36
N GLU A 3 1.74 11.46 18.83
CA GLU A 3 1.09 12.43 17.97
C GLU A 3 0.53 11.63 16.78
N CYS A 4 -0.79 11.60 16.65
CA CYS A 4 -1.48 10.80 15.63
C CYS A 4 -1.19 11.42 14.26
N SER A 5 -0.03 11.04 13.72
CA SER A 5 0.51 11.45 12.43
C SER A 5 -0.59 11.38 11.38
N ASP A 6 -0.61 12.37 10.49
CA ASP A 6 -1.61 12.44 9.42
C ASP A 6 -1.61 11.18 8.54
N VAL A 7 -0.51 10.42 8.53
CA VAL A 7 -0.41 9.07 7.95
C VAL A 7 -1.51 8.13 8.46
N PHE A 8 -1.81 8.10 9.77
CA PHE A 8 -2.85 7.22 10.31
C PHE A 8 -4.26 7.69 9.93
N LYS A 9 -4.50 9.00 9.94
CA LYS A 9 -5.79 9.57 9.53
C LYS A 9 -6.05 9.27 8.06
N ASP A 10 -5.03 9.43 7.23
CA ASP A 10 -5.09 9.10 5.81
C ASP A 10 -5.30 7.61 5.57
N ALA A 11 -4.57 6.76 6.30
CA ALA A 11 -4.72 5.31 6.18
C ALA A 11 -6.17 4.89 6.48
N ILE A 12 -6.75 5.39 7.58
CA ILE A 12 -8.15 5.13 7.95
C ILE A 12 -9.10 5.63 6.85
N ARG A 13 -8.85 6.84 6.31
CA ARG A 13 -9.69 7.42 5.25
C ARG A 13 -9.62 6.60 3.97
N ILE A 14 -8.43 6.24 3.52
CA ILE A 14 -8.19 5.40 2.33
C ILE A 14 -8.86 4.03 2.51
N THR A 15 -8.64 3.34 3.63
CA THR A 15 -9.27 2.05 3.93
C THR A 15 -10.78 2.12 3.85
N ARG A 16 -11.40 3.15 4.46
CA ARG A 16 -12.85 3.37 4.42
C ARG A 16 -13.36 3.71 3.02
N CYS A 17 -12.66 4.57 2.29
CA CYS A 17 -13.04 4.94 0.92
C CYS A 17 -12.97 3.76 -0.05
N LEU A 18 -12.07 2.80 0.18
CA LEU A 18 -11.95 1.58 -0.60
C LEU A 18 -12.92 0.46 -0.15
N GLY A 19 -13.74 0.71 0.88
CA GLY A 19 -14.75 -0.25 1.36
C GLY A 19 -14.21 -1.33 2.29
N PHE A 20 -12.98 -1.22 2.77
CA PHE A 20 -12.42 -2.15 3.75
C PHE A 20 -12.82 -1.74 5.18
N ARG A 21 -13.09 -2.74 6.02
CA ARG A 21 -13.47 -2.52 7.43
C ARG A 21 -12.29 -2.57 8.39
N TYR A 22 -11.24 -3.32 8.03
CA TYR A 22 -10.12 -3.61 8.91
C TYR A 22 -8.84 -2.98 8.36
N LEU A 23 -8.06 -2.40 9.26
CA LEU A 23 -6.73 -1.86 9.01
C LEU A 23 -5.79 -2.45 10.06
N TRP A 24 -4.61 -2.91 9.62
CA TRP A 24 -3.58 -3.45 10.50
C TRP A 24 -2.29 -2.62 10.34
N PRO A 25 -2.05 -1.63 11.21
CA PRO A 25 -0.81 -0.87 11.20
C PRO A 25 0.25 -1.62 12.01
N ASP A 26 1.33 -2.01 11.36
CA ASP A 26 2.47 -2.74 11.96
C ASP A 26 3.10 -1.98 13.14
N SER A 27 3.14 -0.65 13.07
CA SER A 27 3.65 0.24 14.12
C SER A 27 2.89 0.15 15.46
N ILE A 28 1.61 -0.24 15.47
CA ILE A 28 0.82 -0.39 16.71
C ILE A 28 0.54 -1.85 17.06
N CYS A 29 0.54 -2.74 16.06
CA CYS A 29 0.24 -4.15 16.25
C CYS A 29 1.46 -5.00 16.59
N ILE A 30 2.67 -4.44 16.45
CA ILE A 30 3.93 -5.07 16.85
C ILE A 30 4.47 -4.32 18.07
N ASN A 31 4.83 -5.07 19.10
CA ASN A 31 5.56 -4.52 20.24
C ASN A 31 6.95 -4.06 19.78
N GLN A 32 7.17 -2.75 19.68
CA GLN A 32 8.43 -2.20 19.20
C GLN A 32 9.55 -2.22 20.23
N ASP A 33 9.19 -2.30 21.52
CA ASP A 33 10.12 -2.21 22.65
C ASP A 33 10.76 -3.56 22.99
N ASN A 34 10.13 -4.67 22.62
CA ASN A 34 10.68 -6.02 22.80
C ASN A 34 11.34 -6.52 21.50
N PRO A 35 12.68 -6.60 21.43
CA PRO A 35 13.38 -6.97 20.20
C PRO A 35 13.11 -8.41 19.76
N VAL A 36 12.85 -9.33 20.69
CA VAL A 36 12.58 -10.75 20.39
C VAL A 36 11.19 -10.91 19.80
N GLU A 37 10.17 -10.29 20.42
CA GLU A 37 8.80 -10.29 19.89
C GLU A 37 8.70 -9.57 18.54
N LYS A 38 9.40 -8.44 18.41
CA LYS A 38 9.52 -7.70 17.16
C LYS A 38 10.11 -8.56 16.05
N ALA A 39 11.23 -9.24 16.30
CA ALA A 39 11.85 -10.12 15.31
C ALA A 39 10.91 -11.26 14.88
N LEU A 40 10.18 -11.85 15.85
CA LEU A 40 9.18 -12.88 15.56
C LEU A 40 8.02 -12.33 14.71
N ALA A 41 7.51 -11.15 15.04
CA ALA A 41 6.44 -10.51 14.27
C ALA A 41 6.90 -10.16 12.85
N ILE A 42 8.12 -9.62 12.70
CA ILE A 42 8.74 -9.32 11.40
C ILE A 42 8.89 -10.59 10.57
N SER A 43 9.29 -11.71 11.17
CA SER A 43 9.38 -13.00 10.46
C SER A 43 8.04 -13.44 9.86
N ARG A 44 6.92 -12.99 10.42
CA ARG A 44 5.55 -13.28 9.97
C ARG A 44 4.99 -12.23 9.00
N MET A 45 5.63 -11.06 8.86
CA MET A 45 5.11 -9.96 8.02
C MET A 45 4.93 -10.38 6.57
N VAL A 46 5.80 -11.24 6.02
CA VAL A 46 5.65 -11.77 4.65
C VAL A 46 4.27 -12.40 4.46
N ARG A 47 3.84 -13.24 5.42
CA ARG A 47 2.54 -13.91 5.36
C ARG A 47 1.38 -12.94 5.58
N ILE A 48 1.52 -11.99 6.50
CA ILE A 48 0.49 -10.98 6.77
C ILE A 48 0.25 -10.11 5.53
N TYR A 49 1.33 -9.62 4.90
CA TYR A 49 1.24 -8.83 3.68
C TYR A 49 0.70 -9.62 2.49
N GLN A 50 1.07 -10.90 2.34
CA GLN A 50 0.54 -11.77 1.30
C GLN A 50 -0.96 -12.08 1.48
N CYS A 51 -1.43 -12.21 2.72
CA CYS A 51 -2.84 -12.48 3.01
C CYS A 51 -3.71 -11.23 3.11
N SER A 52 -3.13 -10.03 3.03
CA SER A 52 -3.87 -8.78 3.00
C SER A 52 -4.53 -8.54 1.64
N GLN A 53 -5.69 -7.87 1.62
CA GLN A 53 -6.32 -7.45 0.37
C GLN A 53 -5.60 -6.24 -0.27
N LEU A 54 -4.96 -5.41 0.55
CA LEU A 54 -4.24 -4.21 0.14
C LEU A 54 -3.18 -3.86 1.19
N ASN A 55 -1.99 -3.47 0.74
CA ASN A 55 -0.94 -2.92 1.59
C ASN A 55 -0.80 -1.42 1.32
N LEU A 56 -0.87 -0.61 2.37
CA LEU A 56 -0.57 0.82 2.33
C LEU A 56 0.86 1.04 2.85
N SER A 57 1.68 1.77 2.12
CA SER A 57 3.06 2.07 2.50
C SER A 57 3.30 3.56 2.40
N ALA A 58 3.69 4.17 3.53
CA ALA A 58 4.12 5.56 3.56
C ALA A 58 5.59 5.64 3.14
N THR A 59 5.88 6.43 2.11
CA THR A 59 7.27 6.72 1.68
C THR A 59 7.81 7.99 2.32
N SER A 60 7.02 8.65 3.16
CA SER A 60 7.39 9.85 3.92
C SER A 60 6.62 9.87 5.24
N ASP A 61 7.16 10.57 6.23
CA ASP A 61 6.54 10.65 7.57
C ASP A 61 5.40 11.67 7.68
N SER A 62 5.07 12.34 6.57
CA SER A 62 4.13 13.47 6.56
C SER A 62 2.69 13.07 6.28
N SER A 63 2.42 12.27 5.24
CA SER A 63 1.06 11.93 4.80
C SER A 63 1.07 10.81 3.75
N LEU A 64 -0.05 10.10 3.60
CA LEU A 64 -0.26 9.15 2.50
C LEU A 64 -0.92 9.81 1.28
N ILE A 65 -1.57 10.96 1.46
CA ILE A 65 -2.30 11.67 0.41
C ILE A 65 -1.52 12.95 0.09
N PHE A 66 -0.81 12.93 -1.03
CA PHE A 66 -0.09 14.10 -1.52
C PHE A 66 -0.29 14.27 -3.02
N GLN A 67 -0.28 15.52 -3.46
CA GLN A 67 -0.38 15.86 -4.87
C GLN A 67 0.86 15.34 -5.59
N ARG A 68 0.66 14.41 -6.53
CA ARG A 68 1.74 13.94 -7.40
C ARG A 68 1.80 14.78 -8.65
N ASP A 69 3.01 15.16 -9.06
CA ASP A 69 3.22 15.75 -10.38
C ASP A 69 2.87 14.69 -11.45
N PRO A 70 1.89 14.94 -12.34
CA PRO A 70 1.55 14.01 -13.41
C PRO A 70 2.76 13.57 -14.24
N LYS A 71 3.74 14.46 -14.45
CA LYS A 71 4.96 14.15 -15.24
C LYS A 71 5.83 13.10 -14.58
N SER A 72 5.83 13.03 -13.25
CA SER A 72 6.60 12.05 -12.48
C SER A 72 6.10 10.61 -12.60
N VAL A 73 4.84 10.41 -12.99
CA VAL A 73 4.23 9.07 -13.16
C VAL A 73 4.18 8.59 -14.60
N VAL A 74 4.37 9.47 -15.60
CA VAL A 74 4.30 9.11 -17.04
C VAL A 74 5.33 8.04 -17.41
N SER A 75 6.52 8.07 -16.83
CA SER A 75 7.57 7.05 -17.08
C SER A 75 7.22 5.66 -16.51
N ILE A 76 6.38 5.61 -15.47
CA ILE A 76 5.93 4.37 -14.80
C ILE A 76 4.69 3.78 -15.49
N LEU A 77 3.89 4.61 -16.18
CA LEU A 77 2.77 4.17 -16.99
C LEU A 77 3.28 3.34 -18.18
N ARG A 78 3.54 2.05 -17.94
CA ARG A 78 3.76 1.06 -18.99
C ARG A 78 2.56 1.10 -19.92
N LYS A 79 2.78 1.55 -21.16
CA LYS A 79 1.80 1.50 -22.25
C LYS A 79 1.20 0.09 -22.24
N LYS A 80 -0.10 -0.04 -21.92
CA LYS A 80 -0.82 -1.32 -22.07
C LYS A 80 -0.71 -1.71 -23.54
N ARG A 81 0.19 -2.63 -23.86
CA ARG A 81 0.24 -3.26 -25.18
C ARG A 81 -0.89 -4.27 -25.17
N HIS A 82 -2.09 -3.85 -25.59
CA HIS A 82 -3.16 -4.76 -25.92
C HIS A 82 -2.76 -5.46 -27.24
N PRO A 83 -2.57 -6.78 -27.28
CA PRO A 83 -2.52 -7.47 -28.55
C PRO A 83 -3.96 -7.50 -29.08
N ASP A 84 -4.27 -6.62 -30.02
CA ASP A 84 -5.54 -6.71 -30.72
C ASP A 84 -5.59 -8.04 -31.47
N SER A 85 -6.54 -8.87 -31.04
CA SER A 85 -6.95 -10.06 -31.75
C SER A 85 -7.70 -9.68 -33.02
N ARG A 86 -7.25 -10.25 -34.15
CA ARG A 86 -7.96 -10.39 -35.44
C ARG A 86 -8.08 -9.12 -36.30
N THR A 87 -7.21 -9.05 -37.31
CA THR A 87 -7.73 -8.97 -38.69
C THR A 87 -7.43 -10.28 -39.38
N SER A 88 -8.49 -11.07 -39.61
CA SER A 88 -8.54 -12.03 -40.71
C SER A 88 -8.13 -11.30 -41.99
N LYS A 89 -7.22 -11.93 -42.74
CA LYS A 89 -7.17 -11.78 -44.19
C LYS A 89 -7.15 -13.18 -44.75
N ASP A 90 -8.35 -13.67 -45.02
CA ASP A 90 -8.59 -14.68 -46.04
C ASP A 90 -8.40 -14.01 -47.42
N TYR A 91 -7.29 -14.31 -48.10
CA TYR A 91 -7.18 -14.62 -49.55
C TYR A 91 -5.73 -14.93 -49.91
#